data_AF-A0A8H3J190-F1
#
_entry.id   AF-A0A8H3J190-F1
#
_cell.length_a   1.000
_cell.length_b   1.000
_cell.length_c   1.000
_cell.angle_alpha   90.00
_cell.angle_beta   90.00
_cell.angle_gamma   90.00
#
_symmetry.space_group_name_H-M   'P 1'
#
loop_
_entity.id
_entity.type
_entity.pdbx_description
1 polymer ?
#
loop_
_entity_poly.entity_id
_entity_poly.type
_entity_poly.pdbx_seq_one_letter_code
_entity_poly.pdbx_strand_id
1 'polypeptide(L)'
;MGSQVLFYFFHWVEASGGPGWVDKHVDSWINVSGSMLGALKGLPAVLSGEMKDTAQLNAFAVYGLEKFLGKDERCEIFRSMPGVSSMLPKGGNAVWGNNTWAPDDQPGQIVSFGTFINFKGSNSTQSPSNLTVEESISYLLEHSETWYKDQVLDNYSHGVAHSSAEVENNERDHRKWVNPLETRLPLAPNLKIFCFYGVGKSTERSYFYREDQDPNSRLNVTMDTSLTMGAVDHGVIPGEGDGTVPLLSNGYMCAKGWHIKRFNPAGVKIKVYEMPHEPDRFSPRGGPNTGDHVDILGRSSLNDLILRVAGGKGDQIEENYVSNIREYSEKVKVYEE
;
A
#
# COMPACT_ATOMS: atom_id res chain seq x y z
N MET A 1 4.24 -0.09 6.99
CA MET A 1 5.49 0.70 7.12
C MET A 1 6.70 -0.11 7.58
N GLY A 2 6.68 -0.81 8.72
CA GLY A 2 7.89 -1.49 9.27
C GLY A 2 8.62 -2.42 8.30
N SER A 3 7.87 -3.13 7.45
CA SER A 3 8.39 -3.98 6.37
C SER A 3 9.23 -3.21 5.35
N GLN A 4 8.83 -1.99 4.98
CA GLN A 4 9.61 -1.12 4.07
C GLN A 4 10.89 -0.61 4.74
N VAL A 5 10.85 -0.34 6.06
CA VAL A 5 12.04 0.06 6.82
C VAL A 5 13.06 -1.07 6.88
N LEU A 6 12.61 -2.31 7.13
CA LEU A 6 13.52 -3.46 7.12
C LEU A 6 14.07 -3.73 5.71
N PHE A 7 13.24 -3.58 4.68
CA PHE A 7 13.67 -3.73 3.30
C PHE A 7 14.76 -2.70 2.94
N TYR A 8 14.55 -1.42 3.27
CA TYR A 8 15.58 -0.38 3.15
C TYR A 8 16.86 -0.73 3.94
N PHE A 9 16.71 -1.24 5.17
CA PHE A 9 17.83 -1.65 6.00
C PHE A 9 18.68 -2.74 5.33
N PHE A 10 18.08 -3.70 4.62
CA PHE A 10 18.86 -4.71 3.88
C PHE A 10 19.76 -4.08 2.82
N HIS A 11 19.26 -3.12 2.04
CA HIS A 11 20.11 -2.41 1.06
C HIS A 11 21.19 -1.58 1.75
N TRP A 12 20.83 -0.82 2.78
CA TRP A 12 21.77 0.01 3.53
C TRP A 12 22.92 -0.81 4.15
N VAL A 13 22.59 -1.98 4.73
CA VAL A 13 23.58 -2.83 5.37
C VAL A 13 24.42 -3.62 4.36
N GLU A 14 23.88 -4.01 3.20
CA GLU A 14 24.69 -4.59 2.12
C GLU A 14 25.66 -3.55 1.51
N ALA A 15 25.21 -2.29 1.39
CA ALA A 15 26.04 -1.19 0.91
C ALA A 15 27.19 -0.86 1.88
N SER A 16 26.94 -0.93 3.19
CA SER A 16 27.93 -0.54 4.22
C SER A 16 28.76 -1.71 4.75
N GLY A 17 28.14 -2.88 4.89
CA GLY A 17 28.70 -4.10 5.50
C GLY A 17 29.02 -5.22 4.51
N GLY A 18 28.72 -5.03 3.23
CA GLY A 18 28.97 -5.98 2.14
C GLY A 18 27.79 -6.92 1.86
N PRO A 19 27.73 -7.51 0.64
CA PRO A 19 26.57 -8.29 0.17
C PRO A 19 26.31 -9.58 0.97
N GLY A 20 27.28 -10.08 1.72
CA GLY A 20 27.11 -11.28 2.56
C GLY A 20 26.59 -10.99 3.97
N TRP A 21 26.34 -9.72 4.33
CA TRP A 21 25.98 -9.36 5.70
C TRP A 21 24.64 -9.96 6.10
N VAL A 22 23.62 -9.81 5.25
CA VAL A 22 22.26 -10.30 5.54
C VAL A 22 22.26 -11.81 5.67
N ASP A 23 22.88 -12.53 4.74
CA ASP A 23 22.98 -14.00 4.76
C ASP A 23 23.60 -14.54 6.04
N LYS A 24 24.58 -13.81 6.60
CA LYS A 24 25.31 -14.20 7.80
C LYS A 24 24.56 -13.88 9.10
N HIS A 25 23.76 -12.82 9.12
CA HIS A 25 23.26 -12.22 10.36
C HIS A 25 21.74 -12.25 10.52
N VAL A 26 20.99 -12.52 9.45
CA VAL A 26 19.53 -12.52 9.46
C VAL A 26 19.01 -13.87 9.01
N ASP A 27 18.48 -14.65 9.94
CA ASP A 27 17.88 -15.96 9.64
C ASP A 27 16.52 -15.82 8.96
N SER A 28 15.64 -14.99 9.54
CA SER A 28 14.23 -14.91 9.15
C SER A 28 13.70 -13.47 9.20
N TRP A 29 12.88 -13.12 8.22
CA TRP A 29 12.04 -11.92 8.21
C TRP A 29 10.57 -12.32 8.31
N ILE A 30 9.91 -11.90 9.40
CA ILE A 30 8.46 -12.02 9.56
C ILE A 30 7.81 -10.70 9.10
N ASN A 31 7.23 -10.72 7.91
CA ASN A 31 6.50 -9.62 7.30
C ASN A 31 5.01 -9.69 7.71
N VAL A 32 4.62 -8.95 8.75
CA VAL A 32 3.23 -8.88 9.24
C VAL A 32 2.50 -7.69 8.61
N SER A 33 1.49 -7.93 7.79
CA SER A 33 0.69 -6.89 7.10
C SER A 33 1.55 -5.78 6.47
N GLY A 34 2.62 -6.19 5.77
CA GLY A 34 3.55 -5.26 5.15
C GLY A 34 2.96 -4.57 3.94
N SER A 35 2.89 -3.24 3.99
CA SER A 35 2.51 -2.36 2.88
C SER A 35 3.59 -2.24 1.80
N MET A 36 4.06 -3.36 1.23
CA MET A 36 5.22 -3.38 0.34
C MET A 36 5.03 -2.52 -0.92
N LEU A 37 3.80 -2.42 -1.43
CA LEU A 37 3.45 -1.56 -2.57
C LEU A 37 2.82 -0.23 -2.15
N GLY A 38 2.93 0.13 -0.87
CA GLY A 38 2.30 1.32 -0.28
C GLY A 38 0.90 1.08 0.29
N ALA A 39 0.31 2.11 0.87
CA ALA A 39 -1.06 2.11 1.34
C ALA A 39 -1.82 3.17 0.54
N LEU A 40 -2.88 2.76 -0.17
CA LEU A 40 -3.61 3.66 -1.06
C LEU A 40 -4.20 4.87 -0.34
N LYS A 41 -4.58 4.73 0.93
CA LYS A 41 -5.06 5.83 1.77
C LYS A 41 -4.02 6.94 2.03
N GLY A 42 -2.74 6.67 1.79
CA GLY A 42 -1.70 7.68 1.91
C GLY A 42 -1.86 8.81 0.90
N LEU A 43 -2.32 8.50 -0.32
CA LEU A 43 -2.50 9.51 -1.38
C LEU A 43 -3.60 10.54 -1.05
N PRO A 44 -4.85 10.16 -0.70
CA PRO A 44 -5.87 11.15 -0.33
C PRO A 44 -5.48 11.93 0.93
N ALA A 45 -4.77 11.33 1.88
CA ALA A 45 -4.31 12.02 3.08
C ALA A 45 -3.38 13.22 2.74
N VAL A 46 -2.44 13.05 1.81
CA VAL A 46 -1.52 14.13 1.40
C VAL A 46 -2.05 14.99 0.25
N LEU A 47 -3.17 14.60 -0.37
CA LEU A 47 -3.83 15.36 -1.43
C LEU A 47 -4.84 16.35 -0.87
N SER A 48 -5.73 15.89 0.01
CA SER A 48 -6.88 16.64 0.52
C SER A 48 -7.01 16.66 2.04
N GLY A 49 -6.10 15.99 2.78
CA GLY A 49 -6.22 15.85 4.24
C GLY A 49 -7.32 14.89 4.69
N GLU A 50 -7.91 14.13 3.76
CA GLU A 50 -9.03 13.23 3.98
C GLU A 50 -8.63 11.76 3.81
N MET A 51 -9.23 10.90 4.62
CA MET A 51 -9.21 9.44 4.53
C MET A 51 -10.57 8.89 4.94
N LYS A 52 -10.88 7.62 4.64
CA LYS A 52 -12.16 6.98 5.04
C LYS A 52 -12.56 7.26 6.47
N ASP A 53 -11.62 7.11 7.42
CA ASP A 53 -11.89 7.31 8.85
C ASP A 53 -12.37 8.74 9.19
N THR A 54 -11.93 9.75 8.43
CA THR A 54 -12.37 11.14 8.58
C THR A 54 -13.62 11.46 7.76
N ALA A 55 -13.81 10.79 6.62
CA ALA A 55 -14.97 10.98 5.74
C ALA A 55 -16.24 10.37 6.32
N GLN A 56 -16.10 9.33 7.15
CA GLN A 56 -17.21 8.63 7.82
C GLN A 56 -17.57 9.18 9.20
N LEU A 57 -16.91 10.26 9.66
CA LEU A 57 -17.24 10.89 10.94
C LEU A 57 -18.64 11.47 10.91
N ASN A 58 -19.34 11.45 12.05
CA ASN A 58 -20.63 12.12 12.15
C ASN A 58 -20.47 13.65 12.00
N ALA A 59 -21.54 14.33 11.58
CA ALA A 59 -21.50 15.76 11.24
C ALA A 59 -20.96 16.65 12.38
N PHE A 60 -21.19 16.28 13.65
CA PHE A 60 -20.65 17.02 14.81
C PHE A 60 -19.13 16.84 14.96
N ALA A 61 -18.64 15.61 14.76
CA ALA A 61 -17.21 15.31 14.78
C ALA A 61 -16.48 15.93 13.58
N VAL A 62 -17.10 15.93 12.39
CA VAL A 62 -16.57 16.65 11.20
C VAL A 62 -16.50 18.14 11.47
N TYR A 63 -17.57 18.75 11.98
CA TYR A 63 -17.57 20.19 12.32
C TYR A 63 -16.52 20.53 13.37
N GLY A 64 -16.36 19.69 14.39
CA GLY A 64 -15.30 19.84 15.38
C GLY A 64 -13.91 19.74 14.76
N LEU A 65 -13.68 18.74 13.91
CA LEU A 65 -12.41 18.53 13.23
C LEU A 65 -12.08 19.71 12.31
N GLU A 66 -13.00 20.14 11.45
CA GLU A 66 -12.79 21.27 10.53
C GLU A 66 -12.55 22.59 11.26
N LYS A 67 -13.11 22.77 12.45
CA LYS A 67 -12.91 23.98 13.26
C LYS A 67 -11.55 24.06 13.95
N PHE A 68 -10.94 22.92 14.29
CA PHE A 68 -9.66 22.85 15.00
C PHE A 68 -8.48 22.42 14.13
N LEU A 69 -8.76 21.76 13.01
CA LEU A 69 -7.78 21.21 12.07
C LEU A 69 -8.42 21.10 10.67
N GLY A 70 -8.34 22.19 9.92
CA GLY A 70 -8.86 22.29 8.55
C GLY A 70 -8.32 21.21 7.62
N LYS A 71 -8.99 20.97 6.48
CA LYS A 71 -8.52 19.96 5.50
C LYS A 71 -7.13 20.31 4.96
N ASP A 72 -6.88 21.58 4.68
CA ASP A 72 -5.60 22.08 4.20
C ASP A 72 -4.50 21.96 5.28
N GLU A 73 -4.82 22.29 6.55
CA GLU A 73 -3.90 22.11 7.68
C GLU A 73 -3.56 20.63 7.90
N ARG A 74 -4.55 19.74 7.81
CA ARG A 74 -4.33 18.28 7.86
C ARG A 74 -3.43 17.83 6.72
N CYS A 75 -3.70 18.30 5.51
CA CYS A 75 -2.90 17.99 4.33
C CYS A 75 -1.44 18.40 4.54
N GLU A 76 -1.19 19.62 5.04
CA GLU A 76 0.15 20.12 5.36
C GLU A 76 0.85 19.30 6.46
N ILE A 77 0.12 18.90 7.51
CA ILE A 77 0.63 18.00 8.55
C ILE A 77 1.01 16.64 7.96
N PHE A 78 0.15 16.03 7.14
CA PHE A 78 0.43 14.73 6.55
C PHE A 78 1.59 14.77 5.55
N ARG A 79 1.71 15.85 4.76
CA ARG A 79 2.87 16.10 3.90
C ARG A 79 4.16 16.22 4.69
N SER A 80 4.09 16.81 5.88
CA SER A 80 5.23 16.96 6.79
C SER A 80 5.61 15.67 7.54
N MET A 81 4.84 14.58 7.39
CA MET A 81 5.12 13.26 7.99
C MET A 81 5.69 12.31 6.91
N PRO A 82 7.03 12.13 6.80
CA PRO A 82 7.64 11.34 5.73
C PRO A 82 7.16 9.88 5.68
N GLY A 83 6.68 9.36 6.81
CA GLY A 83 6.07 8.03 6.88
C GLY A 83 4.89 7.86 5.91
N VAL A 84 4.06 8.89 5.73
CA VAL A 84 2.92 8.84 4.80
C VAL A 84 3.43 8.81 3.36
N SER A 85 4.36 9.70 3.01
CA SER A 85 4.96 9.77 1.68
C SER A 85 5.73 8.50 1.29
N SER A 86 6.42 7.86 2.23
CA SER A 86 7.11 6.58 1.99
C SER A 86 6.17 5.45 1.58
N MET A 87 4.89 5.55 1.98
CA MET A 87 3.85 4.58 1.71
C MET A 87 2.97 4.97 0.52
N LEU A 88 3.34 5.98 -0.26
CA LEU A 88 2.65 6.24 -1.52
C LEU A 88 2.69 5.01 -2.44
N PRO A 89 1.63 4.81 -3.26
CA PRO A 89 1.47 3.60 -4.05
C PRO A 89 2.59 3.41 -5.06
N LYS A 90 3.09 2.18 -5.19
CA LYS A 90 4.21 1.85 -6.10
C LYS A 90 3.73 0.96 -7.24
N GLY A 91 4.35 1.10 -8.41
CA GLY A 91 4.09 0.28 -9.59
C GLY A 91 3.09 0.85 -10.59
N GLY A 92 2.51 2.03 -10.32
CA GLY A 92 1.65 2.76 -11.24
C GLY A 92 0.60 1.90 -11.94
N ASN A 93 0.44 2.09 -13.24
CA ASN A 93 -0.54 1.36 -14.05
C ASN A 93 -0.27 -0.15 -14.16
N ALA A 94 0.98 -0.58 -13.95
CA ALA A 94 1.35 -1.99 -14.06
C ALA A 94 0.75 -2.84 -12.93
N VAL A 95 0.68 -2.26 -11.73
CA VAL A 95 0.17 -2.92 -10.52
C VAL A 95 -1.28 -2.57 -10.24
N TRP A 96 -1.66 -1.31 -10.39
CA TRP A 96 -2.97 -0.82 -9.91
C TRP A 96 -4.04 -0.74 -11.00
N GLY A 97 -3.67 -1.00 -12.25
CA GLY A 97 -4.58 -0.91 -13.40
C GLY A 97 -4.56 0.45 -14.08
N ASN A 98 -5.40 0.59 -15.11
CA ASN A 98 -5.54 1.81 -15.89
C ASN A 98 -7.03 2.22 -16.00
N ASN A 99 -7.35 3.19 -16.85
CA ASN A 99 -8.71 3.72 -17.00
C ASN A 99 -9.79 2.69 -17.40
N THR A 100 -9.43 1.48 -17.84
CA THR A 100 -10.38 0.45 -18.28
C THR A 100 -10.37 -0.82 -17.45
N TRP A 101 -9.34 -1.09 -16.65
CA TRP A 101 -9.23 -2.33 -15.88
C TRP A 101 -8.26 -2.21 -14.70
N ALA A 102 -8.46 -3.04 -13.68
CA ALA A 102 -7.47 -3.34 -12.64
C ALA A 102 -7.39 -4.86 -12.35
N PRO A 103 -6.27 -5.36 -11.79
CA PRO A 103 -6.11 -6.78 -11.48
C PRO A 103 -7.20 -7.34 -10.55
N ASP A 104 -7.63 -6.51 -9.61
CA ASP A 104 -8.59 -6.79 -8.54
C ASP A 104 -10.03 -6.36 -8.86
N ASP A 105 -10.32 -6.03 -10.13
CA ASP A 105 -11.69 -5.77 -10.58
C ASP A 105 -12.55 -7.04 -10.46
N GLN A 106 -13.77 -6.86 -9.99
CA GLN A 106 -14.79 -7.88 -9.81
C GLN A 106 -15.84 -7.83 -10.92
N PRO A 107 -16.43 -8.98 -11.30
CA PRO A 107 -17.54 -9.01 -12.23
C PRO A 107 -18.73 -8.16 -11.76
N GLY A 108 -19.30 -7.34 -12.65
CA GLY A 108 -20.48 -6.52 -12.36
C GLY A 108 -20.19 -5.21 -11.62
N GLN A 109 -18.92 -4.84 -11.44
CA GLN A 109 -18.57 -3.51 -10.94
C GLN A 109 -18.97 -2.41 -11.92
N ILE A 110 -19.50 -1.31 -11.36
CA ILE A 110 -19.94 -0.13 -12.12
C ILE A 110 -18.73 0.74 -12.50
N VAL A 111 -17.71 0.79 -11.63
CA VAL A 111 -16.48 1.57 -11.81
C VAL A 111 -15.30 0.63 -11.55
N SER A 112 -14.36 0.61 -12.49
CA SER A 112 -13.10 -0.15 -12.33
C SER A 112 -12.26 0.49 -11.23
N PHE A 113 -11.51 -0.33 -10.49
CA PHE A 113 -10.52 0.15 -9.53
C PHE A 113 -9.27 0.75 -10.19
N GLY A 114 -9.14 0.63 -11.52
CA GLY A 114 -8.01 1.20 -12.25
C GLY A 114 -8.07 2.74 -12.32
N THR A 115 -9.27 3.33 -12.25
CA THR A 115 -9.44 4.75 -11.96
C THR A 115 -9.38 4.97 -10.45
N PHE A 116 -8.29 5.54 -9.96
CA PHE A 116 -8.03 5.76 -8.55
C PHE A 116 -8.74 6.99 -7.98
N ILE A 117 -8.72 8.11 -8.72
CA ILE A 117 -9.50 9.31 -8.40
C ILE A 117 -10.52 9.51 -9.52
N ASN A 118 -11.79 9.56 -9.15
CA ASN A 118 -12.92 9.72 -10.07
C ASN A 118 -13.55 11.09 -9.88
N PHE A 119 -13.70 11.86 -10.96
CA PHE A 119 -14.35 13.17 -10.92
C PHE A 119 -15.75 13.06 -11.54
N LYS A 120 -16.78 13.51 -10.83
CA LYS A 120 -18.15 13.56 -11.37
C LYS A 120 -18.40 14.91 -12.03
N GLY A 121 -18.58 14.88 -13.35
CA GLY A 121 -19.09 15.99 -14.15
C GLY A 121 -18.33 17.30 -13.95
N SER A 122 -17.27 17.51 -14.73
CA SER A 122 -16.62 18.82 -14.79
C SER A 122 -16.35 19.23 -16.24
N ASN A 123 -17.02 20.32 -16.65
CA ASN A 123 -16.66 21.15 -17.80
C ASN A 123 -15.65 22.24 -17.37
N SER A 124 -14.80 21.98 -16.37
CA SER A 124 -13.77 22.91 -15.87
C SER A 124 -12.36 22.42 -16.19
N THR A 125 -11.41 23.36 -16.22
CA THR A 125 -9.98 23.10 -16.47
C THR A 125 -9.22 22.57 -15.25
N GLN A 126 -9.83 22.56 -14.05
CA GLN A 126 -9.16 22.21 -12.78
C GLN A 126 -9.42 20.79 -12.30
N SER A 127 -10.54 20.17 -12.71
CA SER A 127 -10.81 18.75 -12.52
C SER A 127 -10.43 17.98 -13.78
N PRO A 128 -9.34 17.20 -13.79
CA PRO A 128 -9.07 16.33 -14.92
C PRO A 128 -10.17 15.26 -15.07
N SER A 129 -10.14 14.53 -16.18
CA SER A 129 -10.79 13.23 -16.27
C SER A 129 -10.39 12.32 -15.12
N ASN A 130 -11.07 11.19 -14.94
CA ASN A 130 -10.66 10.17 -13.98
C ASN A 130 -9.16 9.86 -14.11
N LEU A 131 -8.48 9.72 -12.97
CA LEU A 131 -7.04 9.54 -12.87
C LEU A 131 -6.71 8.12 -12.41
N THR A 132 -5.74 7.49 -13.03
CA THR A 132 -5.12 6.26 -12.50
C THR A 132 -4.24 6.57 -11.28
N VAL A 133 -3.68 5.56 -10.62
CA VAL A 133 -2.71 5.77 -9.52
C VAL A 133 -1.50 6.59 -9.97
N GLU A 134 -0.98 6.30 -11.17
CA GLU A 134 0.19 6.99 -11.73
C GLU A 134 -0.12 8.47 -12.04
N GLU A 135 -1.28 8.71 -12.65
CA GLU A 135 -1.75 10.07 -12.94
C GLU A 135 -2.09 10.83 -11.65
N SER A 136 -2.61 10.15 -10.63
CA SER A 136 -2.93 10.76 -9.33
C SER A 136 -1.68 11.19 -8.55
N ILE A 137 -0.60 10.40 -8.59
CA ILE A 137 0.70 10.80 -8.03
C ILE A 137 1.26 12.01 -8.79
N SER A 138 1.17 12.00 -10.12
CA SER A 138 1.62 13.13 -10.94
C SER A 138 0.83 14.41 -10.62
N TYR A 139 -0.50 14.28 -10.52
CA TYR A 139 -1.39 15.37 -10.11
C TYR A 139 -1.03 15.92 -8.72
N LEU A 140 -0.81 15.05 -7.74
CA LEU A 140 -0.37 15.43 -6.40
C LEU A 140 0.93 16.25 -6.45
N LEU A 141 1.94 15.80 -7.19
CA LEU A 141 3.25 16.48 -7.27
C LEU A 141 3.17 17.80 -8.04
N GLU A 142 2.26 17.94 -8.99
CA GLU A 142 2.02 19.18 -9.74
C GLU A 142 1.27 20.22 -8.91
N HIS A 143 0.35 19.78 -8.04
CA HIS A 143 -0.54 20.64 -7.26
C HIS A 143 -0.16 20.73 -5.77
N SER A 144 1.06 20.36 -5.42
CA SER A 144 1.63 20.52 -4.07
C SER A 144 2.77 21.52 -4.06
N GLU A 145 3.13 21.98 -2.87
CA GLU A 145 4.24 22.91 -2.70
C GLU A 145 5.57 22.27 -3.11
N THR A 146 6.47 23.08 -3.66
CA THR A 146 7.77 22.62 -4.16
C THR A 146 8.57 21.84 -3.12
N TRP A 147 8.55 22.25 -1.85
CA TRP A 147 9.25 21.54 -0.78
C TRP A 147 8.76 20.09 -0.61
N TYR A 148 7.45 19.85 -0.76
CA TYR A 148 6.87 18.52 -0.60
C TYR A 148 7.20 17.67 -1.82
N LYS A 149 7.05 18.25 -3.02
CA LYS A 149 7.46 17.61 -4.27
C LYS A 149 8.93 17.16 -4.22
N ASP A 150 9.82 18.05 -3.83
CA ASP A 150 11.26 17.78 -3.74
C ASP A 150 11.51 16.68 -2.69
N GLN A 151 10.89 16.77 -1.51
CA GLN A 151 10.98 15.73 -0.48
C GLN A 151 10.59 14.34 -1.00
N VAL A 152 9.49 14.23 -1.76
CA VAL A 152 9.05 12.95 -2.32
C VAL A 152 10.03 12.44 -3.38
N LEU A 153 10.43 13.29 -4.32
CA LEU A 153 11.27 12.90 -5.46
C LEU A 153 12.73 12.61 -5.07
N ASP A 154 13.23 13.26 -4.02
CA ASP A 154 14.60 13.07 -3.52
C ASP A 154 14.75 11.83 -2.65
N ASN A 155 13.65 11.23 -2.19
CA ASN A 155 13.69 10.12 -1.23
C ASN A 155 13.00 8.84 -1.71
N TYR A 156 12.05 8.94 -2.63
CA TYR A 156 11.18 7.80 -2.97
C TYR A 156 11.02 7.61 -4.46
N SER A 157 10.72 6.37 -4.82
CA SER A 157 10.34 5.98 -6.17
C SER A 157 9.06 5.16 -6.19
N HIS A 158 8.38 5.22 -7.34
CA HIS A 158 7.05 4.65 -7.54
C HIS A 158 6.96 3.82 -8.83
N GLY A 159 8.08 3.64 -9.53
CA GLY A 159 8.18 2.93 -10.81
C GLY A 159 8.33 1.42 -10.67
N VAL A 160 8.71 0.78 -11.79
CA VAL A 160 8.98 -0.66 -11.91
C VAL A 160 10.25 -0.83 -12.74
N ALA A 161 11.20 -1.63 -12.26
CA ALA A 161 12.35 -2.03 -13.05
C ALA A 161 11.97 -3.18 -14.00
N HIS A 162 12.38 -3.07 -15.25
CA HIS A 162 11.99 -3.99 -16.33
C HIS A 162 13.06 -5.01 -16.68
N SER A 163 14.28 -4.89 -16.13
CA SER A 163 15.38 -5.83 -16.39
C SER A 163 16.23 -6.07 -15.14
N SER A 164 16.93 -7.20 -15.10
CA SER A 164 17.91 -7.50 -14.06
C SER A 164 19.02 -6.44 -14.00
N ALA A 165 19.44 -5.92 -15.15
CA ALA A 165 20.46 -4.86 -15.22
C ALA A 165 19.99 -3.54 -14.60
N GLU A 166 18.71 -3.18 -14.78
CA GLU A 166 18.12 -2.01 -14.15
C GLU A 166 18.03 -2.17 -12.62
N VAL A 167 17.60 -3.35 -12.15
CA VAL A 167 17.58 -3.67 -10.71
C VAL A 167 18.98 -3.51 -10.09
N GLU A 168 20.02 -4.10 -10.69
CA GLU A 168 21.39 -3.98 -10.17
C GLU A 168 21.93 -2.54 -10.20
N ASN A 169 21.48 -1.71 -11.15
CA ASN A 169 21.82 -0.29 -11.14
C ASN A 169 21.10 0.46 -10.01
N ASN A 170 19.84 0.12 -9.74
CA ASN A 170 19.02 0.72 -8.68
C ASN A 170 19.53 0.40 -7.27
N GLU A 171 20.28 -0.69 -7.08
CA GLU A 171 20.94 -1.01 -5.79
C GLU A 171 21.89 0.11 -5.32
N ARG A 172 22.36 0.97 -6.23
CA ARG A 172 23.25 2.12 -5.91
C ARG A 172 22.49 3.42 -5.61
N ASP A 173 21.17 3.42 -5.72
CA ASP A 173 20.33 4.61 -5.54
C ASP A 173 19.41 4.43 -4.32
N HIS A 174 19.71 5.16 -3.25
CA HIS A 174 18.97 5.05 -1.99
C HIS A 174 17.47 5.39 -2.12
N ARG A 175 17.09 6.14 -3.15
CA ARG A 175 15.69 6.50 -3.42
C ARG A 175 14.85 5.29 -3.82
N LYS A 176 15.51 4.24 -4.28
CA LYS A 176 14.91 2.99 -4.81
C LYS A 176 14.78 1.90 -3.75
N TRP A 177 15.54 1.98 -2.66
CA TRP A 177 15.67 0.92 -1.65
C TRP A 177 14.40 0.59 -0.85
N VAL A 178 13.37 1.44 -0.90
CA VAL A 178 12.04 1.11 -0.34
C VAL A 178 11.08 0.51 -1.37
N ASN A 179 11.45 0.50 -2.65
CA ASN A 179 10.60 0.06 -3.75
C ASN A 179 10.98 -1.37 -4.19
N PRO A 180 10.21 -2.39 -3.76
CA PRO A 180 10.51 -3.78 -4.07
C PRO A 180 10.20 -4.16 -5.54
N LEU A 181 9.70 -3.21 -6.35
CA LEU A 181 9.51 -3.35 -7.79
C LEU A 181 10.68 -2.78 -8.59
N GLU A 182 11.64 -2.13 -7.94
CA GLU A 182 12.82 -1.54 -8.60
C GLU A 182 14.14 -2.08 -8.06
N THR A 183 14.12 -2.69 -6.89
CA THR A 183 15.28 -3.29 -6.21
C THR A 183 14.98 -4.75 -5.84
N ARG A 184 16.02 -5.52 -5.59
CA ARG A 184 15.90 -6.95 -5.29
C ARG A 184 15.95 -7.25 -3.80
N LEU A 185 15.51 -8.45 -3.44
CA LEU A 185 15.89 -9.05 -2.16
C LEU A 185 17.42 -9.14 -2.02
N PRO A 186 17.93 -9.15 -0.77
CA PRO A 186 19.36 -9.29 -0.50
C PRO A 186 19.94 -10.58 -1.08
N LEU A 187 21.26 -10.62 -1.30
CA LEU A 187 21.95 -11.81 -1.82
C LEU A 187 22.15 -12.87 -0.72
N ALA A 188 21.05 -13.32 -0.13
CA ALA A 188 21.02 -14.13 1.09
C ALA A 188 20.24 -15.44 0.88
N PRO A 189 20.85 -16.49 0.29
CA PRO A 189 20.16 -17.77 0.04
C PRO A 189 19.68 -18.47 1.32
N ASN A 190 20.22 -18.15 2.49
CA ASN A 190 19.80 -18.73 3.77
C ASN A 190 18.64 -17.96 4.43
N LEU A 191 18.33 -16.74 3.96
CA LEU A 191 17.23 -15.94 4.47
C LEU A 191 15.89 -16.64 4.19
N LYS A 192 14.98 -16.57 5.18
CA LYS A 192 13.60 -17.03 5.06
C LYS A 192 12.64 -15.86 5.26
N ILE A 193 11.65 -15.71 4.39
CA ILE A 193 10.63 -14.67 4.50
C ILE A 193 9.28 -15.33 4.79
N PHE A 194 8.60 -14.84 5.82
CA PHE A 194 7.28 -15.28 6.21
C PHE A 194 6.32 -14.10 6.10
N CYS A 195 5.41 -14.15 5.13
CA CYS A 195 4.41 -13.10 4.92
C CYS A 195 3.08 -13.50 5.56
N PHE A 196 2.74 -12.84 6.66
CA PHE A 196 1.53 -13.08 7.44
C PHE A 196 0.64 -11.85 7.36
N TYR A 197 -0.58 -11.96 6.84
CA TYR A 197 -1.46 -10.79 6.71
C TYR A 197 -2.94 -11.16 6.76
N GLY A 198 -3.73 -10.17 7.16
CA GLY A 198 -5.17 -10.25 7.19
C GLY A 198 -5.79 -10.14 5.80
N VAL A 199 -6.89 -10.85 5.58
CA VAL A 199 -7.67 -10.78 4.33
C VAL A 199 -9.17 -10.75 4.60
N GLY A 200 -9.95 -10.32 3.61
CA GLY A 200 -11.41 -10.32 3.67
C GLY A 200 -12.04 -9.15 4.42
N LYS A 201 -11.27 -8.11 4.77
CA LYS A 201 -11.80 -6.87 5.33
C LYS A 201 -11.91 -5.79 4.24
N SER A 202 -13.04 -5.09 4.22
CA SER A 202 -13.29 -3.96 3.31
C SER A 202 -12.23 -2.87 3.51
N THR A 203 -11.52 -2.52 2.44
CA THR A 203 -10.33 -1.65 2.45
C THR A 203 -10.43 -0.58 1.37
N GLU A 204 -9.91 0.62 1.60
CA GLU A 204 -9.97 1.73 0.64
C GLU A 204 -9.20 1.38 -0.66
N ARG A 205 -9.86 1.50 -1.82
CA ARG A 205 -9.25 1.13 -3.13
C ARG A 205 -9.28 2.25 -4.18
N SER A 206 -10.32 3.07 -4.18
CA SER A 206 -10.50 4.20 -5.11
C SER A 206 -11.43 5.24 -4.48
N TYR A 207 -11.47 6.46 -5.01
CA TYR A 207 -12.18 7.59 -4.42
C TYR A 207 -12.92 8.42 -5.48
N PHE A 208 -14.02 9.04 -5.07
CA PHE A 208 -14.69 10.13 -5.78
C PHE A 208 -14.26 11.46 -5.20
N TYR A 209 -13.85 12.36 -6.08
CA TYR A 209 -13.43 13.71 -5.76
C TYR A 209 -14.29 14.73 -6.52
N ARG A 210 -14.30 15.94 -5.98
CA ARG A 210 -14.90 17.13 -6.58
C ARG A 210 -13.99 18.33 -6.35
N GLU A 211 -14.22 19.39 -7.09
CA GLU A 211 -13.54 20.67 -6.87
C GLU A 211 -13.83 21.18 -5.47
N ASP A 212 -12.80 21.72 -4.82
CA ASP A 212 -13.03 22.47 -3.60
C ASP A 212 -13.67 23.81 -3.94
N GLN A 213 -14.77 24.12 -3.26
CA GLN A 213 -15.56 25.33 -3.49
C GLN A 213 -15.37 26.36 -2.36
N ASP A 214 -14.57 26.03 -1.33
CA ASP A 214 -14.28 26.96 -0.24
C ASP A 214 -13.22 27.99 -0.68
N PRO A 215 -13.57 29.30 -0.78
CA PRO A 215 -12.62 30.34 -1.18
C PRO A 215 -11.44 30.53 -0.21
N ASN A 216 -11.53 30.01 1.02
CA ASN A 216 -10.47 30.12 2.02
C ASN A 216 -9.55 28.89 2.05
N SER A 217 -9.90 27.83 1.30
CA SER A 217 -9.10 26.62 1.23
C SER A 217 -7.95 26.78 0.25
N ARG A 218 -6.81 26.18 0.59
CA ARG A 218 -5.64 26.06 -0.30
C ARG A 218 -5.69 24.80 -1.19
N LEU A 219 -6.74 23.99 -1.05
CA LEU A 219 -6.88 22.74 -1.79
C LEU A 219 -7.62 22.96 -3.11
N ASN A 220 -7.21 22.26 -4.15
CA ASN A 220 -7.89 22.30 -5.44
C ASN A 220 -9.09 21.34 -5.47
N VAL A 221 -8.97 20.20 -4.79
CA VAL A 221 -9.95 19.11 -4.84
C VAL A 221 -10.15 18.51 -3.45
N THR A 222 -11.38 18.06 -3.18
CA THR A 222 -11.76 17.36 -1.94
C THR A 222 -12.56 16.10 -2.26
N MET A 223 -12.59 15.16 -1.33
CA MET A 223 -13.40 13.95 -1.48
C MET A 223 -14.89 14.30 -1.51
N ASP A 224 -15.65 13.69 -2.41
CA ASP A 224 -17.09 13.87 -2.46
C ASP A 224 -17.79 13.00 -1.40
N THR A 225 -17.69 13.43 -0.14
CA THR A 225 -18.28 12.74 1.01
C THR A 225 -19.81 12.68 0.97
N SER A 226 -20.46 13.47 0.10
CA SER A 226 -21.91 13.42 -0.11
C SER A 226 -22.35 12.23 -0.94
N LEU A 227 -21.42 11.59 -1.66
CA LEU A 227 -21.72 10.47 -2.52
C LEU A 227 -21.71 9.14 -1.75
N THR A 228 -22.91 8.63 -1.48
CA THR A 228 -23.10 7.26 -0.98
C THR A 228 -24.07 6.54 -1.90
N MET A 229 -23.59 5.52 -2.64
CA MET A 229 -24.38 4.79 -3.62
C MET A 229 -23.82 3.39 -3.87
N GLY A 230 -24.65 2.36 -3.68
CA GLY A 230 -24.23 0.98 -3.88
C GLY A 230 -23.09 0.61 -2.92
N ALA A 231 -21.93 0.26 -3.48
CA ALA A 231 -20.72 -0.02 -2.71
C ALA A 231 -19.92 1.24 -2.32
N VAL A 232 -20.23 2.41 -2.91
CA VAL A 232 -19.55 3.67 -2.60
C VAL A 232 -20.09 4.22 -1.29
N ASP A 233 -19.19 4.55 -0.37
CA ASP A 233 -19.50 5.05 0.96
C ASP A 233 -18.73 6.34 1.24
N HIS A 234 -19.44 7.47 1.36
CA HIS A 234 -18.86 8.81 1.53
C HIS A 234 -17.71 9.12 0.55
N GLY A 235 -17.93 8.79 -0.73
CA GLY A 235 -16.94 8.99 -1.80
C GLY A 235 -15.84 7.93 -1.85
N VAL A 236 -15.75 7.00 -0.91
CA VAL A 236 -14.78 5.91 -0.91
C VAL A 236 -15.35 4.70 -1.64
N ILE A 237 -14.59 4.13 -2.57
CA ILE A 237 -14.88 2.86 -3.22
C ILE A 237 -14.06 1.76 -2.51
N PRO A 238 -14.71 0.83 -1.79
CA PRO A 238 -14.02 -0.24 -1.09
C PRO A 238 -13.60 -1.36 -2.04
N GLY A 239 -12.38 -1.85 -1.85
CA GLY A 239 -11.90 -3.14 -2.32
C GLY A 239 -11.63 -4.08 -1.15
N GLU A 240 -10.78 -5.08 -1.39
CA GLU A 240 -10.41 -6.10 -0.40
C GLU A 240 -9.01 -5.85 0.18
N GLY A 241 -8.81 -6.24 1.44
CA GLY A 241 -7.54 -6.13 2.16
C GLY A 241 -7.69 -6.46 3.64
N ASP A 242 -6.90 -5.78 4.47
CA ASP A 242 -6.92 -5.92 5.94
C ASP A 242 -7.59 -4.73 6.66
N GLY A 243 -8.35 -3.90 5.93
CA GLY A 243 -9.00 -2.70 6.43
C GLY A 243 -8.18 -1.43 6.28
N THR A 244 -6.86 -1.54 6.07
CA THR A 244 -5.97 -0.39 5.83
C THR A 244 -5.17 -0.55 4.53
N VAL A 245 -4.58 -1.72 4.32
CA VAL A 245 -3.70 -2.03 3.20
C VAL A 245 -4.45 -2.96 2.23
N PRO A 246 -4.56 -2.58 0.93
CA PRO A 246 -5.22 -3.42 -0.06
C PRO A 246 -4.48 -4.74 -0.25
N LEU A 247 -5.23 -5.77 -0.62
CA LEU A 247 -4.72 -7.13 -0.81
C LEU A 247 -3.51 -7.18 -1.75
N LEU A 248 -3.53 -6.43 -2.85
CA LEU A 248 -2.38 -6.33 -3.78
C LEU A 248 -1.10 -5.88 -3.07
N SER A 249 -1.17 -4.89 -2.18
CA SER A 249 0.03 -4.39 -1.48
C SER A 249 0.52 -5.35 -0.39
N ASN A 250 -0.41 -6.01 0.31
CA ASN A 250 -0.07 -7.03 1.32
C ASN A 250 0.55 -8.29 0.70
N GLY A 251 0.00 -8.74 -0.43
CA GLY A 251 0.23 -10.09 -0.92
C GLY A 251 1.08 -10.20 -2.18
N TYR A 252 1.05 -9.24 -3.11
CA TYR A 252 1.62 -9.42 -4.46
C TYR A 252 3.11 -9.78 -4.46
N MET A 253 3.92 -9.04 -3.68
CA MET A 253 5.36 -9.29 -3.64
C MET A 253 5.66 -10.69 -3.08
N CYS A 254 4.94 -11.13 -2.06
CA CYS A 254 5.15 -12.45 -1.47
C CYS A 254 4.60 -13.59 -2.33
N ALA A 255 3.45 -13.38 -3.00
CA ALA A 255 2.77 -14.41 -3.77
C ALA A 255 3.37 -14.59 -5.18
N LYS A 256 3.93 -13.53 -5.77
CA LYS A 256 4.48 -13.58 -7.13
C LYS A 256 5.69 -12.67 -7.37
N GLY A 257 5.68 -11.42 -6.91
CA GLY A 257 6.72 -10.44 -7.25
C GLY A 257 8.14 -10.94 -6.93
N TRP A 258 8.38 -11.41 -5.72
CA TRP A 258 9.66 -11.99 -5.30
C TRP A 258 9.89 -13.45 -5.75
N HIS A 259 9.00 -14.01 -6.57
CA HIS A 259 9.27 -15.23 -7.33
C HIS A 259 9.82 -14.93 -8.73
N ILE A 260 9.83 -13.67 -9.15
CA ILE A 260 10.52 -13.20 -10.36
C ILE A 260 12.03 -13.11 -10.04
N LYS A 261 12.86 -13.70 -10.90
CA LYS A 261 14.29 -13.88 -10.68
C LYS A 261 15.01 -12.54 -10.50
N ARG A 262 14.66 -11.51 -11.26
CA ARG A 262 15.28 -10.19 -11.10
C ARG A 262 15.07 -9.56 -9.72
N PHE A 263 13.96 -9.87 -9.03
CA PHE A 263 13.68 -9.35 -7.69
C PHE A 263 14.13 -10.30 -6.57
N ASN A 264 14.50 -11.55 -6.90
CA ASN A 264 14.98 -12.54 -5.94
C ASN A 264 16.06 -13.45 -6.57
N PRO A 265 17.24 -12.90 -6.94
CA PRO A 265 18.25 -13.68 -7.62
C PRO A 265 18.92 -14.74 -6.72
N ALA A 266 18.86 -14.58 -5.40
CA ALA A 266 19.39 -15.53 -4.43
C ALA A 266 18.44 -16.69 -4.12
N GLY A 267 17.20 -16.68 -4.63
CA GLY A 267 16.23 -17.74 -4.37
C GLY A 267 15.80 -17.82 -2.91
N VAL A 268 15.67 -16.66 -2.24
CA VAL A 268 15.16 -16.53 -0.87
C VAL A 268 13.80 -17.24 -0.77
N LYS A 269 13.66 -18.08 0.24
CA LYS A 269 12.44 -18.87 0.45
C LYS A 269 11.36 -17.99 1.08
N ILE A 270 10.18 -17.98 0.47
CA ILE A 270 9.04 -17.18 0.91
C ILE A 270 7.89 -18.11 1.25
N LYS A 271 7.21 -17.86 2.36
CA LYS A 271 5.97 -18.55 2.74
C LYS A 271 4.89 -17.54 3.05
N VAL A 272 3.71 -17.74 2.49
CA VAL A 272 2.54 -16.90 2.74
C VAL A 272 1.57 -17.61 3.67
N TYR A 273 1.04 -16.89 4.66
CA TYR A 273 -0.06 -17.36 5.49
C TYR A 273 -1.11 -16.25 5.62
N GLU A 274 -2.23 -16.42 4.92
CA GLU A 274 -3.36 -15.50 4.98
C GLU A 274 -4.27 -15.82 6.16
N MET A 275 -4.81 -14.78 6.79
CA MET A 275 -5.66 -14.88 7.96
C MET A 275 -7.01 -14.19 7.68
N PRO A 276 -8.09 -14.96 7.44
CA PRO A 276 -9.41 -14.39 7.24
C PRO A 276 -9.84 -13.54 8.44
N HIS A 277 -10.45 -12.38 8.15
CA HIS A 277 -11.01 -11.49 9.14
C HIS A 277 -12.38 -12.01 9.62
N GLU A 278 -12.39 -12.69 10.76
CA GLU A 278 -13.59 -13.30 11.35
C GLU A 278 -13.79 -12.74 12.78
N PRO A 279 -14.25 -11.49 12.92
CA PRO A 279 -14.24 -10.82 14.21
C PRO A 279 -15.38 -11.30 15.14
N ASP A 280 -15.08 -11.37 16.43
CA ASP A 280 -16.07 -11.59 17.48
C ASP A 280 -16.94 -10.33 17.66
N ARG A 281 -18.27 -10.50 17.53
CA ARG A 281 -19.24 -9.38 17.57
C ARG A 281 -19.18 -8.51 18.83
N PHE A 282 -18.72 -9.06 19.95
CA PHE A 282 -18.67 -8.35 21.25
C PHE A 282 -17.25 -8.03 21.70
N SER A 283 -16.24 -8.25 20.86
CA SER A 283 -14.87 -7.87 21.16
C SER A 283 -14.57 -6.48 20.59
N PRO A 284 -14.14 -5.51 21.41
CA PRO A 284 -13.83 -4.16 20.93
C PRO A 284 -12.64 -4.12 19.94
N ARG A 285 -11.87 -5.21 19.85
CA ARG A 285 -10.72 -5.37 18.94
C ARG A 285 -10.85 -6.57 18.00
N GLY A 286 -12.08 -6.95 17.67
CA GLY A 286 -12.37 -8.06 16.76
C GLY A 286 -12.06 -9.47 17.30
N GLY A 287 -11.45 -9.61 18.47
CA GLY A 287 -11.26 -10.91 19.11
C GLY A 287 -10.13 -11.74 18.48
N PRO A 288 -10.05 -13.04 18.81
CA PRO A 288 -8.87 -13.87 18.52
C PRO A 288 -8.70 -14.21 17.04
N ASN A 289 -9.71 -13.96 16.19
CA ASN A 289 -9.72 -14.25 14.75
C ASN A 289 -9.84 -12.97 13.89
N THR A 290 -9.54 -11.81 14.45
CA THR A 290 -9.43 -10.58 13.67
C THR A 290 -8.28 -10.67 12.65
N GLY A 291 -8.57 -10.23 11.42
CA GLY A 291 -7.61 -9.93 10.37
C GLY A 291 -7.48 -8.44 10.07
N ASP A 292 -7.90 -7.58 11.02
CA ASP A 292 -7.76 -6.13 10.86
C ASP A 292 -6.30 -5.68 11.00
N HIS A 293 -5.88 -4.70 10.21
CA HIS A 293 -4.48 -4.27 10.09
C HIS A 293 -3.76 -4.07 11.43
N VAL A 294 -4.43 -3.43 12.39
CA VAL A 294 -3.86 -3.17 13.73
C VAL A 294 -4.14 -4.34 14.68
N ASP A 295 -5.38 -4.82 14.72
CA ASP A 295 -5.79 -5.82 15.71
C ASP A 295 -5.24 -7.22 15.41
N ILE A 296 -4.72 -7.49 14.21
CA ILE A 296 -4.10 -8.77 13.85
C ILE A 296 -2.95 -9.14 14.79
N LEU A 297 -2.26 -8.16 15.39
CA LEU A 297 -1.23 -8.39 16.41
C LEU A 297 -1.78 -9.03 17.69
N GLY A 298 -3.08 -8.87 17.95
CA GLY A 298 -3.79 -9.55 19.03
C GLY A 298 -4.25 -10.97 18.67
N ARG A 299 -4.12 -11.39 17.41
CA ARG A 299 -4.58 -12.69 16.92
C ARG A 299 -3.70 -13.81 17.50
N SER A 300 -4.31 -14.77 18.20
CA SER A 300 -3.57 -15.86 18.86
C SER A 300 -2.82 -16.75 17.86
N SER A 301 -3.42 -17.03 16.70
CA SER A 301 -2.77 -17.85 15.67
C SER A 301 -1.56 -17.15 15.03
N LEU A 302 -1.59 -15.82 14.87
CA LEU A 302 -0.40 -15.08 14.41
C LEU A 302 0.75 -15.23 15.42
N ASN A 303 0.44 -15.06 16.70
CA ASN A 303 1.44 -15.17 17.76
C ASN A 303 2.05 -16.59 17.82
N ASP A 304 1.26 -17.64 17.60
CA ASP A 304 1.76 -19.01 17.46
C ASP A 304 2.72 -19.16 16.27
N LEU A 305 2.39 -18.60 15.09
CA LEU A 305 3.29 -18.61 13.93
C LEU A 305 4.60 -17.86 14.21
N ILE A 306 4.54 -16.68 14.83
CA ILE A 306 5.73 -15.91 15.21
C ILE A 306 6.63 -16.72 16.15
N LEU A 307 6.04 -17.36 17.17
CA LEU A 307 6.79 -18.19 18.11
C LEU A 307 7.40 -19.43 17.44
N ARG A 308 6.72 -20.03 16.45
CA ARG A 308 7.30 -21.12 15.65
C ARG A 308 8.49 -20.66 14.84
N VAL A 309 8.41 -19.51 14.17
CA VAL A 309 9.56 -18.95 13.42
C VAL A 309 10.71 -18.65 14.38
N ALA A 310 10.46 -17.91 15.47
CA ALA A 310 11.46 -17.55 16.47
C ALA A 310 12.09 -18.78 17.17
N GLY A 311 11.32 -19.85 17.33
CA GLY A 311 11.78 -21.14 17.88
C GLY A 311 12.51 -22.05 16.87
N GLY A 312 12.83 -21.55 15.67
CA GLY A 312 13.53 -22.32 14.63
C GLY A 312 12.67 -23.38 13.93
N LYS A 313 11.34 -23.31 14.07
CA LYS A 313 10.36 -24.24 13.49
C LYS A 313 9.53 -23.61 12.36
N GLY A 314 9.99 -22.49 11.79
CA GLY A 314 9.31 -21.84 10.65
C GLY A 314 9.15 -22.77 9.42
N ASP A 315 10.04 -23.74 9.26
CA ASP A 315 9.93 -24.74 8.19
C ASP A 315 8.66 -25.62 8.31
N GLN A 316 8.07 -25.74 9.50
CA GLN A 316 6.81 -26.46 9.75
C GLN A 316 5.54 -25.67 9.41
N ILE A 317 5.67 -24.38 9.12
CA ILE A 317 4.53 -23.54 8.72
C ILE A 317 4.19 -23.89 7.27
N GLU A 318 2.99 -24.40 7.03
CA GLU A 318 2.48 -24.61 5.67
C GLU A 318 1.97 -23.29 5.09
N GLU A 319 2.04 -23.17 3.77
CA GLU A 319 1.46 -22.01 3.11
C GLU A 319 -0.07 -22.07 3.16
N ASN A 320 -0.70 -20.92 3.37
CA ASN A 320 -2.16 -20.79 3.40
C ASN A 320 -2.60 -19.61 2.55
N TYR A 321 -3.36 -19.89 1.49
CA TYR A 321 -3.99 -18.91 0.61
C TYR A 321 -5.51 -19.13 0.67
N VAL A 322 -6.23 -18.08 1.03
CA VAL A 322 -7.69 -18.03 1.14
C VAL A 322 -8.28 -17.01 0.16
N SER A 323 -7.54 -15.94 -0.14
CA SER A 323 -7.91 -14.89 -1.07
C SER A 323 -7.56 -15.21 -2.52
N ASN A 324 -8.06 -14.39 -3.43
CA ASN A 324 -7.75 -14.48 -4.87
C ASN A 324 -6.41 -13.79 -5.24
N ILE A 325 -5.51 -13.53 -4.29
CA ILE A 325 -4.25 -12.83 -4.55
C ILE A 325 -3.43 -13.47 -5.66
N ARG A 326 -3.42 -14.81 -5.77
CA ARG A 326 -2.69 -15.52 -6.83
C ARG A 326 -3.27 -15.17 -8.20
N GLU A 327 -4.59 -15.14 -8.33
CA GLU A 327 -5.26 -14.76 -9.58
C GLU A 327 -5.04 -13.28 -9.92
N TYR A 328 -5.11 -12.38 -8.94
CA TYR A 328 -4.82 -10.96 -9.14
C TYR A 328 -3.37 -10.73 -9.55
N SER A 329 -2.44 -11.47 -8.94
CA SER A 329 -1.01 -11.41 -9.28
C SER A 329 -0.72 -11.85 -10.71
N GLU A 330 -1.52 -12.76 -11.29
CA GLU A 330 -1.42 -13.12 -12.71
C GLU A 330 -1.81 -12.00 -13.68
N LYS A 331 -2.65 -11.06 -13.23
CA LYS A 331 -3.11 -9.94 -14.06
C LYS A 331 -2.20 -8.72 -13.98
N VAL A 332 -1.36 -8.61 -12.94
CA VAL A 332 -0.37 -7.54 -12.77
C VAL A 332 0.64 -7.57 -13.93
N LYS A 333 0.91 -6.41 -14.53
CA LYS A 333 1.75 -6.25 -15.73
C LYS A 333 3.23 -6.13 -15.42
N VAL A 334 3.74 -7.05 -14.61
CA VAL A 334 5.16 -7.14 -14.24
C VAL A 334 5.62 -8.57 -14.49
N TYR A 335 6.52 -8.75 -15.46
CA TYR A 335 6.93 -10.05 -16.00
C TYR A 335 8.43 -10.23 -15.96
N GLU A 336 8.92 -11.47 -15.97
CA GLU A 336 10.33 -11.76 -16.22
C GLU A 336 10.75 -11.24 -17.61
N GLU A 337 12.02 -10.85 -17.74
CA GLU A 337 12.63 -10.28 -18.95
C GLU A 337 12.71 -11.25 -20.15
#